data_AF-A0A239XGE3-F1
#
_entry.id   AF-A0A239XGE3-F1
#
_cell.length_a   1.000
_cell.length_b   1.000
_cell.length_c   1.000
_cell.angle_alpha   90.00
_cell.angle_beta   90.00
_cell.angle_gamma   90.00
#
_symmetry.space_group_name_H-M   'P 1'
#
loop_
_entity.id
_entity.type
_entity.pdbx_description
1 polymer ?
#
loop_
_entity_poly.entity_id
_entity_poly.type
_entity_poly.pdbx_seq_one_letter_code
_entity_poly.pdbx_strand_id
1 'polypeptide(L)'
;MVFSSLTGKTVMPTTVADWLYYNTNEFDRAVPGTRAPGIVKASNAWGLKATNLSSYDHIVSALKEGHYVLGAIQNNVFVSNGSHELLLKAFDNGRVYVTDPYTKSLSGWYAMSYLFNIVK
;
A
#
# COMPACT_ATOMS: atom_id res chain seq x y z
N MET A 1 1.15 -8.84 4.50
CA MET A 1 -0.06 -9.31 3.77
C MET A 1 0.25 -9.61 2.31
N VAL A 2 0.58 -8.60 1.49
CA VAL A 2 0.86 -8.79 0.05
C VAL A 2 1.97 -9.79 -0.22
N PHE A 3 3.11 -9.65 0.47
CA PHE A 3 4.24 -10.58 0.27
C PHE A 3 3.85 -12.01 0.62
N SER A 4 3.09 -12.21 1.70
CA SER A 4 2.63 -13.55 2.05
C SER A 4 1.70 -14.15 1.00
N SER A 5 0.79 -13.34 0.47
CA SER A 5 -0.13 -13.75 -0.59
C SER A 5 0.61 -14.17 -1.86
N LEU A 6 1.56 -13.34 -2.33
CA LEU A 6 2.24 -13.55 -3.60
C LEU A 6 3.35 -14.61 -3.54
N THR A 7 3.98 -14.82 -2.38
CA THR A 7 5.08 -15.79 -2.22
C THR A 7 4.63 -17.14 -1.70
N GLY A 8 3.40 -17.24 -1.19
CA GLY A 8 2.90 -18.44 -0.50
C GLY A 8 3.58 -18.75 0.84
N LYS A 9 4.40 -17.82 1.37
CA LYS A 9 5.13 -17.96 2.63
C LYS A 9 4.66 -16.93 3.64
N THR A 10 4.62 -17.27 4.93
CA THR A 10 4.31 -16.27 5.96
C THR A 10 5.44 -15.24 6.06
N VAL A 11 5.15 -13.99 5.69
CA VAL A 11 6.05 -12.84 5.88
C VAL A 11 5.43 -11.87 6.89
N MET A 12 6.11 -11.71 8.03
CA MET A 12 5.65 -10.79 9.08
C MET A 12 5.98 -9.33 8.74
N PRO A 13 5.13 -8.37 9.14
CA PRO A 13 5.43 -6.94 8.98
C PRO A 13 6.77 -6.55 9.62
N THR A 14 7.09 -7.10 10.79
CA THR A 14 8.36 -6.85 11.48
C THR A 14 9.55 -7.35 10.67
N THR A 15 9.46 -8.52 10.01
CA THR A 15 10.53 -9.01 9.13
C THR A 15 10.82 -8.05 7.98
N VAL A 16 9.78 -7.43 7.39
CA VAL A 16 9.96 -6.43 6.34
C VAL A 16 10.56 -5.14 6.90
N ALA A 17 10.08 -4.68 8.06
CA ALA A 17 10.61 -3.50 8.74
C ALA A 17 12.08 -3.66 9.13
N ASP A 18 12.47 -4.79 9.72
CA ASP A 18 13.85 -5.10 10.09
C ASP A 18 14.75 -5.12 8.85
N TRP A 19 14.31 -5.78 7.77
CA TRP A 19 15.07 -5.80 6.53
C TRP A 19 15.28 -4.37 6.00
N LEU A 20 14.24 -3.54 5.97
CA LEU A 20 14.35 -2.14 5.55
C LEU A 20 15.29 -1.34 6.46
N TYR A 21 15.21 -1.55 7.78
CA TYR A 21 16.02 -0.85 8.78
C TYR A 21 17.52 -1.14 8.62
N TYR A 22 17.89 -2.40 8.38
CA TYR A 22 19.29 -2.85 8.31
C TYR A 22 19.90 -2.78 6.91
N ASN A 23 19.09 -2.83 5.85
CA ASN A 23 19.59 -2.92 4.47
C ASN A 23 19.35 -1.63 3.65
N THR A 24 18.61 -0.66 4.18
CA THR A 24 18.25 0.57 3.47
C THR A 24 18.20 1.79 4.39
N ASN A 25 18.07 2.98 3.79
CA ASN A 25 17.73 4.23 4.50
C ASN A 25 16.24 4.61 4.32
N GLU A 26 15.39 3.67 3.91
CA GLU A 26 13.99 3.93 3.56
C GLU A 26 13.01 3.67 4.71
N PHE A 27 13.49 3.06 5.79
CA PHE A 27 12.77 3.02 7.06
C PHE A 27 13.14 4.25 7.87
N ASP A 28 12.19 5.16 8.04
CA ASP A 28 12.39 6.35 8.83
C ASP A 28 12.48 5.99 10.31
N ARG A 29 13.56 6.44 10.96
CA ARG A 29 13.91 6.09 12.34
C ARG A 29 13.47 7.15 13.33
N ALA A 30 13.17 8.36 12.86
CA ALA A 30 12.69 9.46 13.70
C ALA A 30 11.17 9.45 13.80
N VAL A 31 10.49 9.12 12.69
CA VAL A 31 9.04 8.89 12.64
C VAL A 31 8.82 7.53 11.99
N PRO A 32 8.59 6.45 12.77
CA PRO A 32 8.51 5.10 12.24
C PRO A 32 7.58 4.98 11.04
N GLY A 33 8.16 4.63 9.88
CA GLY A 33 7.44 4.58 8.62
C GLY A 33 8.34 4.16 7.47
N THR A 34 7.75 3.62 6.41
CA THR A 34 8.49 3.23 5.19
C THR A 34 8.21 4.24 4.09
N ARG A 35 9.27 4.76 3.48
CA ARG A 35 9.16 5.62 2.29
C ARG A 35 8.84 4.76 1.06
N ALA A 36 8.18 5.34 0.05
CA ALA A 36 7.80 4.61 -1.16
C ALA A 36 8.95 3.83 -1.83
N PRO A 37 10.19 4.36 -1.95
CA PRO A 37 11.31 3.58 -2.51
C PRO A 37 11.65 2.32 -1.68
N GLY A 38 11.39 2.34 -0.37
CA GLY A 38 11.54 1.18 0.50
C GLY A 38 10.61 0.04 0.13
N ILE A 39 9.36 0.33 -0.22
CA ILE A 39 8.39 -0.68 -0.66
C ILE A 39 8.88 -1.41 -1.93
N VAL A 40 9.45 -0.67 -2.88
CA VAL A 40 10.04 -1.26 -4.11
C VAL A 40 11.26 -2.12 -3.78
N LYS A 41 12.18 -1.61 -2.95
CA LYS A 41 13.38 -2.37 -2.52
C LYS A 41 13.02 -3.65 -1.78
N ALA A 42 12.07 -3.58 -0.85
CA ALA A 42 11.58 -4.75 -0.13
C ALA A 42 10.88 -5.74 -1.08
N SER A 43 10.09 -5.28 -2.04
CA SER A 43 9.46 -6.17 -3.02
C SER A 43 10.52 -6.98 -3.79
N ASN A 44 11.57 -6.31 -4.27
CA ASN A 44 12.67 -6.96 -4.98
C ASN A 44 13.41 -7.99 -4.10
N ALA A 45 13.64 -7.68 -2.82
CA ALA A 45 14.29 -8.59 -1.88
C ALA A 45 13.49 -9.88 -1.61
N TRP A 46 12.18 -9.84 -1.82
CA TRP A 46 11.30 -11.01 -1.77
C TRP A 46 11.04 -11.65 -3.14
N GLY A 47 11.80 -11.27 -4.17
CA GLY A 47 11.67 -11.83 -5.52
C GLY A 47 10.42 -11.35 -6.26
N LEU A 48 9.80 -10.26 -5.81
CA LEU A 48 8.62 -9.66 -6.43
C LEU A 48 9.03 -8.43 -7.25
N LYS A 49 8.17 -8.05 -8.21
CA LYS A 49 8.34 -6.82 -8.99
C LYS A 49 7.32 -5.79 -8.52
N ALA A 50 7.79 -4.59 -8.21
CA ALA A 50 6.95 -3.43 -7.88
C ALA A 50 7.33 -2.24 -8.75
N THR A 51 6.37 -1.33 -8.96
CA THR A 51 6.57 -0.10 -9.74
C THR A 51 5.76 1.01 -9.09
N ASN A 52 6.34 2.20 -8.99
CA ASN A 52 5.60 3.36 -8.48
C ASN A 52 4.51 3.76 -9.48
N LEU A 53 3.30 3.96 -8.97
CA LEU A 53 2.17 4.49 -9.74
C LEU A 53 1.98 5.96 -9.34
N SER A 54 1.86 6.84 -10.33
CA SER A 54 1.81 8.29 -10.11
C SER A 54 0.52 8.95 -10.60
N SER A 55 -0.44 8.19 -11.12
CA SER A 55 -1.71 8.72 -11.63
C SER A 55 -2.89 7.83 -11.27
N TYR A 56 -4.07 8.44 -11.21
CA TYR A 56 -5.33 7.74 -11.00
C TYR A 56 -5.53 6.62 -12.02
N ASP A 57 -5.33 6.91 -13.31
CA ASP A 57 -5.53 5.94 -14.39
C ASP A 57 -4.59 4.75 -14.27
N HIS A 58 -3.32 4.97 -13.88
CA HIS A 58 -2.39 3.88 -13.65
C HIS A 58 -2.80 2.99 -12.47
N ILE A 59 -3.36 3.57 -11.40
CA ILE A 59 -3.88 2.79 -10.28
C ILE A 59 -5.09 1.95 -10.72
N VAL A 60 -6.03 2.55 -11.45
CA VAL A 60 -7.23 1.84 -11.93
C VAL A 60 -6.84 0.70 -12.88
N SER A 61 -5.93 0.94 -13.82
CA SER A 61 -5.45 -0.11 -14.74
C SER A 61 -4.78 -1.25 -13.97
N ALA A 62 -3.88 -0.96 -13.03
CA ALA A 62 -3.23 -1.99 -12.22
C ALA A 62 -4.25 -2.83 -11.44
N LEU A 63 -5.27 -2.20 -10.85
CA LEU A 63 -6.32 -2.92 -10.13
C LEU A 63 -7.18 -3.78 -11.05
N LYS A 64 -7.50 -3.32 -12.26
CA LYS A 64 -8.26 -4.08 -13.25
C LYS A 64 -7.47 -5.28 -13.80
N GLU A 65 -6.16 -5.16 -13.88
CA GLU A 65 -5.23 -6.25 -14.23
C GLU A 65 -5.03 -7.26 -13.09
N GLY A 66 -5.60 -7.00 -11.90
CA GLY A 66 -5.51 -7.88 -10.74
C GLY A 66 -4.24 -7.69 -9.91
N HIS A 67 -3.50 -6.60 -10.11
CA HIS A 67 -2.35 -6.27 -9.27
C HIS A 67 -2.79 -5.76 -7.89
N TYR A 68 -2.03 -6.13 -6.86
CA TYR A 68 -2.11 -5.46 -5.57
C TYR A 68 -1.49 -4.07 -5.67
N VAL A 69 -2.20 -3.05 -5.19
CA VAL A 69 -1.69 -1.68 -5.10
C VAL A 69 -1.59 -1.29 -3.63
N LEU A 70 -0.43 -0.80 -3.24
CA LEU A 70 -0.18 -0.18 -1.94
C LEU A 70 -0.38 1.33 -2.11
N GLY A 71 -1.37 1.88 -1.40
CA GLY A 71 -1.73 3.29 -1.48
C GLY A 71 -1.51 4.02 -0.16
N ALA A 72 -0.65 5.03 -0.18
CA ALA A 72 -0.50 6.00 0.89
C ALA A 72 -1.60 7.07 0.82
N ILE A 73 -2.36 7.20 1.90
CA ILE A 73 -3.46 8.15 2.06
C ILE A 73 -3.19 9.07 3.26
N GLN A 74 -3.86 10.22 3.32
CA GLN A 74 -3.67 11.20 4.38
C GLN A 74 -5.02 11.83 4.77
N ASN A 75 -5.14 12.26 6.04
CA ASN A 75 -6.22 13.13 6.54
C ASN A 75 -7.64 12.66 6.18
N ASN A 76 -7.97 11.40 6.46
CA ASN A 76 -9.29 10.82 6.23
C ASN A 76 -9.69 9.84 7.35
N VAL A 77 -10.73 9.04 7.15
CA VAL A 77 -11.23 8.10 8.17
C VAL A 77 -10.20 7.08 8.66
N PHE A 78 -9.21 6.75 7.84
CA PHE A 78 -8.17 5.78 8.20
C PHE A 78 -7.02 6.42 8.99
N VAL A 79 -6.83 7.73 8.85
CA VAL A 79 -5.79 8.50 9.56
C VAL A 79 -6.19 9.97 9.67
N SER A 80 -6.43 10.43 10.89
CA SER A 80 -6.87 11.81 11.14
C SER A 80 -5.75 12.85 10.98
N ASN A 81 -4.49 12.45 11.20
CA ASN A 81 -3.31 13.27 10.99
C ASN A 81 -2.12 12.40 10.56
N GLY A 82 -1.40 12.80 9.51
CA GLY A 82 -0.27 12.07 8.95
C GLY A 82 -0.66 11.21 7.75
N SER A 83 0.14 10.18 7.48
CA SER A 83 -0.09 9.23 6.39
C SER A 83 -0.30 7.81 6.89
N HIS A 84 -1.07 7.03 6.15
CA HIS A 84 -1.29 5.61 6.41
C HIS A 84 -1.25 4.82 5.12
N GLU A 85 -0.75 3.58 5.19
CA GLU A 85 -0.59 2.71 4.03
C GLU A 85 -1.72 1.68 3.99
N LEU A 86 -2.44 1.63 2.88
CA LEU A 86 -3.57 0.72 2.67
C LEU A 86 -3.28 -0.25 1.52
N LEU A 87 -3.88 -1.44 1.59
CA LEU A 87 -3.91 -2.35 0.46
C LEU A 87 -5.18 -2.15 -0.37
N LEU A 88 -5.02 -1.92 -1.67
CA LEU A 88 -6.07 -1.89 -2.67
C LEU A 88 -6.02 -3.16 -3.51
N LYS A 89 -7.14 -3.88 -3.66
CA LYS A 89 -7.14 -5.24 -4.25
C LYS A 89 -8.17 -5.52 -5.33
N ALA A 90 -9.13 -4.62 -5.54
CA ALA A 90 -10.16 -4.79 -6.56
C ALA A 90 -10.74 -3.43 -6.93
N PHE A 91 -11.19 -3.29 -8.17
CA PHE A 91 -11.84 -2.09 -8.68
C PHE A 91 -13.17 -2.47 -9.34
N ASP A 92 -14.24 -1.78 -8.96
CA ASP A 92 -15.57 -1.95 -9.54
C ASP A 92 -16.31 -0.61 -9.55
N ASN A 93 -16.80 -0.23 -10.73
CA ASN A 93 -17.65 0.95 -10.95
C ASN A 93 -17.22 2.24 -10.18
N GLY A 94 -15.93 2.61 -10.26
CA GLY A 94 -15.38 3.80 -9.58
C GLY A 94 -15.10 3.63 -8.09
N ARG A 95 -15.25 2.40 -7.57
CA ARG A 95 -14.95 2.02 -6.20
C ARG A 95 -13.76 1.08 -6.15
N VAL A 96 -13.05 1.11 -5.04
CA VAL A 96 -11.93 0.22 -4.76
C VAL A 96 -12.15 -0.51 -3.45
N TYR A 97 -11.80 -1.79 -3.41
CA TYR A 97 -11.79 -2.53 -2.16
C TYR A 97 -10.49 -2.26 -1.41
N VAL A 98 -10.63 -1.67 -0.23
CA VAL A 98 -9.56 -1.33 0.70
C VAL A 98 -9.43 -2.42 1.77
N THR A 99 -8.20 -2.79 2.09
CA THR A 99 -7.85 -3.57 3.27
C THR A 99 -6.92 -2.75 4.15
N ASP A 100 -7.41 -2.35 5.33
CA ASP A 100 -6.64 -1.62 6.32
C ASP A 100 -5.90 -2.61 7.25
N PRO A 101 -4.55 -2.59 7.28
CA PRO A 101 -3.78 -3.47 8.16
C PRO A 101 -3.98 -3.18 9.65
N TYR A 102 -4.38 -1.95 10.02
CA TYR A 102 -4.52 -1.51 11.41
C TYR A 102 -5.97 -1.62 11.89
N THR A 103 -6.90 -0.95 11.20
CA THR A 103 -8.32 -0.90 11.59
C THR A 103 -9.18 -1.78 10.68
N LYS A 104 -9.22 -3.08 10.96
CA LYS A 104 -9.91 -4.07 10.10
C LYS A 104 -11.38 -3.72 9.79
N SER A 105 -12.10 -3.10 10.73
CA SER A 105 -13.50 -2.69 10.55
C SER A 105 -13.69 -1.60 9.49
N LEU A 106 -12.64 -0.88 9.11
CA LEU A 106 -12.64 0.09 8.00
C LEU A 106 -12.30 -0.56 6.65
N SER A 107 -12.08 -1.88 6.60
CA SER A 107 -11.87 -2.56 5.31
C SER A 107 -13.19 -2.71 4.56
N GLY A 108 -13.20 -2.39 3.27
CA GLY A 108 -14.42 -2.42 2.47
C GLY A 108 -14.32 -1.63 1.17
N TRP A 109 -15.47 -1.40 0.53
CA TRP A 109 -15.55 -0.67 -0.73
C TRP A 109 -15.67 0.83 -0.51
N TYR A 110 -14.70 1.59 -1.02
CA TYR A 110 -14.67 3.06 -0.96
C TYR A 110 -14.72 3.66 -2.36
N ALA A 111 -15.31 4.85 -2.49
CA ALA A 111 -15.19 5.60 -3.73
C ALA A 111 -13.72 5.97 -3.97
N MET A 112 -13.21 5.75 -5.17
CA MET A 112 -11.81 6.05 -5.48
C MET A 112 -11.52 7.56 -5.35
N SER A 113 -12.51 8.40 -5.69
CA SER A 113 -12.45 9.86 -5.51
C SER A 113 -12.35 10.30 -4.05
N TYR A 114 -12.91 9.54 -3.11
CA TYR A 114 -12.80 9.81 -1.68
C TYR A 114 -11.37 9.57 -1.16
N LEU A 115 -10.66 8.58 -1.70
CA LEU A 115 -9.32 8.22 -1.22
C LEU A 115 -8.21 9.09 -1.80
N PHE A 116 -8.33 9.48 -3.08
CA PHE A 116 -7.24 10.11 -3.82
C PHE A 116 -7.48 11.58 -4.18
N ASN A 117 -8.51 12.22 -3.61
CA ASN A 117 -8.85 13.63 -3.81
C ASN A 117 -8.62 14.10 -5.26
N ILE A 118 -9.36 13.47 -6.19
CA ILE A 118 -9.26 13.80 -7.60
C ILE A 118 -9.92 15.17 -7.78
N VAL A 119 -9.11 16.23 -7.75
CA VAL A 119 -9.53 17.52 -8.28
C VAL A 119 -9.73 17.29 -9.78
N LYS A 120 -10.95 17.52 -10.27
CA LYS A 120 -11.26 17.50 -11.70
C LYS A 120 -10.43 18.53 -12.44
#